data_AF-A0AAE3JC96-F1
#
_entry.id   AF-A0AAE3JC96-F1
#
_cell.length_a   1.000
_cell.length_b   1.000
_cell.length_c   1.000
_cell.angle_alpha   90.00
_cell.angle_beta   90.00
_cell.angle_gamma   90.00
#
_symmetry.space_group_name_H-M   'P 1'
#
loop_
_entity.id
_entity.type
_entity.pdbx_description
1 polymer ?
#
loop_
_entity_poly.entity_id
_entity_poly.type
_entity_poly.pdbx_seq_one_letter_code
_entity_poly.pdbx_strand_id
1 'polypeptide(L)'
;MKKKLNLVLFLLLLCMAAGCDKKTVSTDGIRIYYRALSENGISSYYYKPTGTDQETVINELWAKLIKSDTEKARISLIPSDLKLVRFSVENSSLGLYFDSSYQNMDTVSELLFRAGIVRTFCQVEGVESVTFFVDEKPLTNSSFAPLGAQTASDYVDIIESGLSSQKKTTLTLYYANEKGDALVKKIQNVVYESSYSIEKDVINRLIQGPFEDEYFRTLPANLQVISISVKDKICYVNFDSSFLTDALSIDGNLIVYSIVNSLTELPDVQRVQIMVDGDSNIVFRDISLSSPLERNLNY
;
A
#
# COMPACT_ATOMS: atom_id res chain seq x y z
N MET A 1 61.90 67.91 -6.87
CA MET A 1 60.47 68.29 -6.77
C MET A 1 59.77 67.19 -5.98
N LYS A 2 59.55 67.31 -4.65
CA LYS A 2 58.24 67.58 -3.97
C LYS A 2 57.05 66.95 -4.75
N LYS A 3 56.23 66.02 -4.23
CA LYS A 3 55.53 65.96 -2.93
C LYS A 3 55.14 64.52 -2.52
N LYS A 4 54.96 64.35 -1.20
CA LYS A 4 54.44 63.19 -0.44
C LYS A 4 52.91 63.07 -0.55
N LEU A 5 52.35 61.85 -0.35
CA LEU A 5 51.10 61.60 0.40
C LEU A 5 50.99 60.09 0.73
N ASN A 6 51.39 59.65 1.94
CA ASN A 6 50.55 59.26 3.10
C ASN A 6 49.50 58.17 2.78
N LEU A 7 49.65 56.93 3.27
CA LEU A 7 49.38 56.43 4.64
C LEU A 7 47.95 55.86 4.75
N VAL A 8 47.81 54.52 4.74
CA VAL A 8 46.99 53.76 5.71
C VAL A 8 47.63 52.37 5.89
N LEU A 9 48.19 52.17 7.08
CA LEU A 9 48.56 50.92 7.72
C LEU A 9 47.42 50.54 8.70
N PHE A 10 47.38 49.28 9.16
CA PHE A 10 46.43 48.64 10.10
C PHE A 10 45.16 48.07 9.43
N LEU A 11 44.65 46.86 9.72
CA LEU A 11 45.01 45.79 10.65
C LEU A 11 44.02 44.63 10.38
N LEU A 12 44.41 43.42 10.81
CA LEU A 12 43.60 42.28 11.25
C LEU A 12 43.57 41.03 10.36
N LEU A 13 44.15 39.99 10.96
CA LEU A 13 43.72 38.60 10.88
C LEU A 13 42.20 38.47 10.64
N LEU A 14 41.83 37.79 9.56
CA LEU A 14 40.77 36.79 9.60
C LEU A 14 41.47 35.47 9.25
N CYS A 15 41.99 34.73 10.22
CA CYS A 15 41.25 33.75 11.00
C CYS A 15 40.22 32.99 10.15
N MET A 16 40.62 31.78 9.80
CA MET A 16 39.80 30.59 9.59
C MET A 16 38.33 30.78 9.93
N ALA A 17 37.52 30.92 8.90
CA ALA A 17 36.20 30.32 8.87
C ALA A 17 36.08 29.70 7.48
N ALA A 18 36.68 28.52 7.31
CA ALA A 18 36.04 27.54 6.44
C ALA A 18 34.65 27.36 7.05
N GLY A 19 33.68 28.05 6.47
CA GLY A 19 32.29 27.90 6.84
C GLY A 19 31.98 26.43 6.68
N CYS A 20 31.83 25.72 7.79
CA CYS A 20 30.89 24.62 7.83
C CYS A 20 29.58 25.22 7.34
N ASP A 21 29.25 24.97 6.07
CA ASP A 21 27.89 24.99 5.60
C ASP A 21 27.15 23.94 6.42
N LYS A 22 26.72 24.33 7.63
CA LYS A 22 25.59 23.72 8.29
C LYS A 22 24.44 23.95 7.33
N LYS A 23 24.11 22.91 6.57
CA LYS A 23 22.98 22.88 5.65
C LYS A 23 21.73 22.94 6.51
N THR A 24 21.36 24.14 6.90
CA THR A 24 20.11 24.49 7.59
C THR A 24 19.01 23.47 7.31
N VAL A 25 18.67 22.69 8.35
CA VAL A 25 17.45 21.87 8.43
C VAL A 25 16.31 22.62 7.74
N SER A 26 15.73 22.00 6.72
CA SER A 26 14.63 22.55 5.93
C SER A 26 13.56 23.13 6.87
N THR A 27 13.11 24.36 6.60
CA THR A 27 12.13 25.10 7.41
C THR A 27 10.74 24.46 7.44
N ASP A 28 10.51 23.39 6.67
CA ASP A 28 9.20 22.75 6.46
C ASP A 28 8.98 21.48 7.28
N GLY A 29 9.89 21.16 8.21
CA GLY A 29 9.78 19.97 9.07
C GLY A 29 10.09 18.65 8.34
N ILE A 30 9.98 17.55 9.07
CA ILE A 30 10.25 16.18 8.62
C ILE A 30 8.92 15.43 8.49
N ARG A 31 8.75 14.72 7.38
CA ARG A 31 7.63 13.78 7.25
C ARG A 31 7.94 12.51 8.04
N ILE A 32 7.10 12.19 9.02
CA ILE A 32 7.16 10.92 9.75
C ILE A 32 6.14 9.97 9.14
N TYR A 33 6.60 8.76 8.77
CA TYR A 33 5.80 7.76 8.08
C TYR A 33 5.24 6.71 9.06
N TYR A 34 3.98 6.32 8.85
CA TYR A 34 3.19 5.41 9.69
C TYR A 34 2.37 4.47 8.81
N ARG A 35 1.88 3.37 9.38
CA ARG A 35 0.95 2.47 8.71
C ARG A 35 -0.40 3.18 8.51
N ALA A 36 -0.92 3.09 7.29
CA ALA A 36 -2.27 3.56 6.97
C ALA A 36 -3.33 2.64 7.60
N LEU A 37 -4.54 3.15 7.82
CA LEU A 37 -5.66 2.32 8.32
C LEU A 37 -6.18 1.31 7.27
N SER A 38 -5.87 1.49 5.98
CA SER A 38 -6.06 0.46 4.96
C SER A 38 -4.88 -0.51 5.00
N GLU A 39 -5.16 -1.82 4.89
CA GLU A 39 -4.33 -2.87 5.49
C GLU A 39 -2.87 -2.95 5.02
N ASN A 40 -2.43 -2.29 3.94
CA ASN A 40 -1.07 -2.45 3.41
C ASN A 40 -0.32 -1.15 3.01
N GLY A 41 -0.76 0.04 3.45
CA GLY A 41 -0.14 1.32 3.04
C GLY A 41 0.71 2.04 4.09
N ILE A 42 1.50 3.03 3.66
CA ILE A 42 2.12 4.03 4.54
C ILE A 42 1.58 5.45 4.25
N SER A 43 1.26 6.16 5.32
CA SER A 43 0.87 7.58 5.32
C SER A 43 1.93 8.40 6.04
N SER A 44 1.90 9.73 5.90
CA SER A 44 2.82 10.60 6.63
C SER A 44 2.15 11.84 7.19
N TYR A 45 2.78 12.44 8.20
CA TYR A 45 2.45 13.78 8.66
C TYR A 45 3.73 14.59 8.89
N TYR A 46 3.61 15.91 8.80
CA TYR A 46 4.72 16.82 9.08
C TYR A 46 4.94 16.96 10.58
N TYR A 47 6.19 16.78 10.99
CA TYR A 47 6.66 16.99 12.34
C TYR A 47 7.85 17.95 12.32
N LYS A 48 7.89 18.89 13.26
CA LYS A 48 9.03 19.78 13.41
C LYS A 48 9.87 19.32 14.60
N PRO A 49 11.07 18.76 14.38
CA PRO A 49 11.96 18.38 15.48
C PRO A 49 12.35 19.56 16.34
N THR A 50 12.60 19.29 17.61
CA THR A 50 13.07 20.24 18.62
C THR A 50 14.52 20.00 19.04
N GLY A 51 15.08 18.83 18.69
CA GLY A 51 16.49 18.51 18.86
C GLY A 51 17.43 19.52 18.21
N THR A 52 18.58 19.74 18.86
CA THR A 52 19.57 20.76 18.47
C THR A 52 20.76 20.20 17.71
N ASP A 53 20.87 18.87 17.63
CA ASP A 53 21.94 18.13 16.99
C ASP A 53 21.38 16.85 16.35
N GLN A 54 22.18 16.19 15.51
CA GLN A 54 21.74 15.05 14.71
C GLN A 54 21.27 13.88 15.60
N GLU A 55 21.97 13.60 16.70
CA GLU A 55 21.67 12.49 17.60
C GLU A 55 20.34 12.72 18.34
N THR A 56 20.13 13.94 18.85
CA THR A 56 18.88 14.30 19.53
C THR A 56 17.68 14.28 18.58
N VAL A 57 17.84 14.72 17.33
CA VAL A 57 16.79 14.62 16.30
C VAL A 57 16.47 13.16 15.96
N ILE A 58 17.46 12.29 15.79
CA ILE A 58 17.23 10.87 15.48
C ILE A 58 16.44 10.20 16.62
N ASN A 59 16.86 10.42 17.87
CA ASN A 59 16.16 9.89 19.05
C ASN A 59 14.72 10.40 19.15
N GLU A 60 14.50 11.69 18.89
CA GLU A 60 13.18 12.31 18.89
C GLU A 60 12.26 11.68 17.83
N LEU A 61 12.76 11.51 16.60
CA LEU A 61 11.99 10.88 15.51
C LEU A 61 11.68 9.41 15.82
N TRP A 62 12.64 8.66 16.36
CA TRP A 62 12.41 7.27 16.80
C TRP A 62 11.29 7.20 17.84
N ALA A 63 11.31 8.09 18.84
CA ALA A 63 10.27 8.18 19.88
C ALA A 63 8.89 8.53 19.32
N LYS A 64 8.80 9.18 18.16
CA LYS A 64 7.55 9.41 17.44
C LYS A 64 7.11 8.19 16.64
N LEU A 65 8.03 7.53 15.95
CA LEU A 65 7.74 6.37 15.10
C LEU A 65 7.14 5.20 15.89
N ILE A 66 7.62 4.95 17.12
CA ILE A 66 7.14 3.83 17.96
C ILE A 66 5.74 4.04 18.55
N LYS A 67 5.19 5.25 18.49
CA LYS A 67 3.89 5.58 19.11
C LYS A 67 2.77 5.55 18.08
N SER A 68 1.79 4.68 18.31
CA SER A 68 0.50 4.75 17.60
C SER A 68 -0.40 5.84 18.20
N ASP A 69 -1.13 6.56 17.33
CA ASP A 69 -2.16 7.55 17.66
C ASP A 69 -3.44 7.15 16.92
N THR A 70 -4.30 6.39 17.60
CA THR A 70 -5.53 5.81 17.04
C THR A 70 -6.56 6.88 16.70
N GLU A 71 -6.66 7.95 17.49
CA GLU A 71 -7.56 9.08 17.23
C GLU A 71 -7.23 9.77 15.91
N LYS A 72 -5.93 9.87 15.58
CA LYS A 72 -5.47 10.46 14.33
C LYS A 72 -5.18 9.44 13.23
N ALA A 73 -5.61 8.19 13.37
CA ALA A 73 -5.42 7.15 12.36
C ALA A 73 -3.94 6.87 12.01
N ARG A 74 -3.03 6.99 12.98
CA ARG A 74 -1.57 6.81 12.78
C ARG A 74 -1.12 5.56 13.53
N ILE A 75 -0.97 4.44 12.82
CA ILE A 75 -0.50 3.20 13.43
C ILE A 75 1.02 3.10 13.25
N SER A 76 1.75 2.78 14.32
CA SER A 76 3.20 2.54 14.26
C SER A 76 3.54 1.47 13.22
N LEU A 77 4.61 1.71 12.45
CA LEU A 77 5.22 0.69 11.59
C LEU A 77 6.13 -0.27 12.35
N ILE A 78 6.42 0.05 13.61
CA ILE A 78 7.35 -0.66 14.48
C ILE A 78 6.51 -1.62 15.34
N PRO A 79 6.75 -2.95 15.23
CA PRO A 79 6.14 -3.94 16.12
C PRO A 79 6.43 -3.63 17.59
N SER A 80 5.49 -3.95 18.47
CA SER A 80 5.62 -3.63 19.91
C SER A 80 6.74 -4.40 20.62
N ASP A 81 7.12 -5.56 20.10
CA ASP A 81 8.22 -6.40 20.60
C ASP A 81 9.59 -6.01 20.02
N LEU A 82 9.62 -5.24 18.92
CA LEU A 82 10.86 -4.84 18.24
C LEU A 82 11.66 -3.80 19.04
N LYS A 83 12.94 -4.08 19.28
CA LYS A 83 13.84 -3.17 19.99
C LYS A 83 14.94 -2.65 19.09
N LEU A 84 15.07 -1.33 19.00
CA LEU A 84 16.29 -0.67 18.55
C LEU A 84 17.32 -0.73 19.70
N VAL A 85 18.35 -1.54 19.52
CA VAL A 85 19.44 -1.72 20.48
C VAL A 85 20.36 -0.50 20.50
N ARG A 86 20.74 -0.01 19.32
CA ARG A 86 21.59 1.17 19.13
C ARG A 86 21.46 1.71 17.72
N PHE A 87 21.99 2.90 17.49
CA PHE A 87 22.26 3.41 16.15
C PHE A 87 23.67 4.01 16.07
N SER A 88 24.18 4.18 14.86
CA SER A 88 25.41 4.92 14.58
C SER A 88 25.25 5.72 13.28
N VAL A 89 25.96 6.83 13.14
CA VAL A 89 26.03 7.57 11.88
C VAL A 89 27.47 7.62 11.42
N GLU A 90 27.75 7.02 10.27
CA GLU A 90 29.09 6.94 9.68
C GLU A 90 28.98 7.20 8.18
N ASN A 91 29.81 8.10 7.64
CA ASN A 91 29.83 8.44 6.21
C ASN A 91 28.43 8.75 5.63
N SER A 92 27.64 9.53 6.37
CA SER A 92 26.25 9.87 6.02
C SER A 92 25.27 8.69 5.93
N SER A 93 25.66 7.50 6.38
CA SER A 93 24.75 6.37 6.57
C SER A 93 24.38 6.21 8.05
N LEU A 94 23.08 6.17 8.33
CA LEU A 94 22.53 5.81 9.63
C LEU A 94 22.43 4.28 9.75
N GLY A 95 23.27 3.66 10.58
CA GLY A 95 23.15 2.24 10.95
C GLY A 95 22.15 2.06 12.08
N LEU A 96 21.12 1.24 11.89
CA LEU A 96 20.12 0.90 12.91
C LEU A 96 20.26 -0.59 13.29
N TYR A 97 20.43 -0.85 14.59
CA TYR A 97 20.70 -2.19 15.11
C TYR A 97 19.51 -2.68 15.92
N PHE A 98 18.87 -3.73 15.44
CA PHE A 98 17.70 -4.36 16.03
C PHE A 98 18.03 -5.70 16.68
N ASP A 99 17.23 -6.11 17.64
CA ASP A 99 17.28 -7.48 18.18
C ASP A 99 16.56 -8.48 17.24
N SER A 100 16.71 -9.77 17.54
CA SER A 100 16.19 -10.89 16.74
C SER A 100 14.67 -10.86 16.50
N SER A 101 13.90 -10.13 17.31
CA SER A 101 12.45 -9.99 17.14
C SER A 101 12.06 -9.35 15.79
N TYR A 102 13.01 -8.67 15.12
CA TYR A 102 12.85 -8.22 13.74
C TYR A 102 12.35 -9.33 12.81
N GLN A 103 12.83 -10.55 13.02
CA GLN A 103 12.51 -11.72 12.18
C GLN A 103 11.06 -12.21 12.34
N ASN A 104 10.32 -11.69 13.34
CA ASN A 104 8.91 -12.00 13.55
C ASN A 104 7.99 -11.25 12.56
N MET A 105 8.49 -10.21 11.87
CA MET A 105 7.70 -9.48 10.90
C MET A 105 7.44 -10.32 9.64
N ASP A 106 6.20 -10.32 9.17
CA ASP A 106 5.89 -10.83 7.83
C ASP A 106 6.54 -9.96 6.74
N THR A 107 6.64 -10.50 5.52
CA THR A 107 7.34 -9.85 4.40
C THR A 107 6.79 -8.46 4.06
N VAL A 108 5.48 -8.24 4.19
CA VAL A 108 4.85 -6.95 3.86
C VAL A 108 5.13 -5.96 4.98
N SER A 109 4.89 -6.35 6.23
CA SER A 109 5.16 -5.51 7.41
C SER A 109 6.63 -5.10 7.49
N GLU A 110 7.57 -6.01 7.21
CA GLU A 110 9.01 -5.73 7.16
C GLU A 110 9.38 -4.72 6.07
N LEU A 111 8.79 -4.85 4.88
CA LEU A 111 9.03 -3.95 3.77
C LEU A 111 8.50 -2.53 4.07
N LEU A 112 7.28 -2.43 4.61
CA LEU A 112 6.67 -1.16 5.00
C LEU A 112 7.44 -0.51 6.15
N PHE A 113 7.90 -1.31 7.12
CA PHE A 113 8.80 -0.86 8.18
C PHE A 113 10.05 -0.21 7.58
N ARG A 114 10.79 -0.91 6.71
CA ARG A 114 12.01 -0.34 6.09
C ARG A 114 11.70 0.93 5.32
N ALA A 115 10.63 0.93 4.52
CA ALA A 115 10.22 2.10 3.75
C ALA A 115 9.95 3.33 4.63
N GLY A 116 9.18 3.16 5.71
CA GLY A 116 8.86 4.25 6.61
C GLY A 116 10.07 4.76 7.39
N ILE A 117 10.94 3.87 7.85
CA ILE A 117 12.18 4.20 8.55
C ILE A 117 13.13 4.97 7.63
N VAL A 118 13.47 4.41 6.46
CA VAL A 118 14.41 5.02 5.51
C VAL A 118 13.94 6.41 5.09
N ARG A 119 12.65 6.55 4.73
CA ARG A 119 12.11 7.84 4.30
C ARG A 119 12.00 8.85 5.42
N THR A 120 11.75 8.43 6.66
CA THR A 120 11.76 9.35 7.80
C THR A 120 13.17 9.88 8.06
N PHE A 121 14.16 8.98 8.15
CA PHE A 121 15.51 9.36 8.58
C PHE A 121 16.38 10.00 7.49
N CYS A 122 16.18 9.68 6.20
CA CYS A 122 16.92 10.36 5.11
C CYS A 122 16.54 11.84 4.91
N GLN A 123 15.58 12.36 5.69
CA GLN A 123 15.27 13.80 5.76
C GLN A 123 16.09 14.53 6.84
N VAL A 124 16.79 13.79 7.71
CA VAL A 124 17.65 14.37 8.75
C VAL A 124 18.93 14.90 8.10
N GLU A 125 19.33 16.12 8.45
CA GLU A 125 20.57 16.72 7.94
C GLU A 125 21.76 15.79 8.17
N GLY A 126 22.52 15.50 7.11
CA GLY A 126 23.69 14.63 7.15
C GLY A 126 23.42 13.12 7.05
N VAL A 127 22.15 12.70 6.91
CA VAL A 127 21.78 11.29 6.67
C VAL A 127 21.30 11.13 5.23
N GLU A 128 22.08 10.43 4.41
CA GLU A 128 21.78 10.15 2.99
C GLU A 128 21.21 8.73 2.80
N SER A 129 21.55 7.81 3.70
CA SER A 129 21.09 6.42 3.66
C SER A 129 20.88 5.82 5.05
N VAL A 130 20.17 4.70 5.10
CA VAL A 130 19.98 3.87 6.31
C VAL A 130 20.45 2.45 6.03
N THR A 131 21.19 1.84 6.95
CA THR A 131 21.59 0.43 6.89
C THR A 131 21.02 -0.31 8.10
N PHE A 132 20.44 -1.49 7.87
CA PHE A 132 19.80 -2.29 8.91
C PHE A 132 20.70 -3.44 9.36
N PHE A 133 20.72 -3.66 10.68
CA PHE A 133 21.41 -4.78 11.32
C PHE A 133 20.44 -5.50 12.27
N VAL A 134 20.53 -6.83 12.31
CA VAL A 134 19.78 -7.70 13.23
C VAL A 134 20.79 -8.60 13.95
N ASP A 135 20.78 -8.58 15.29
CA ASP A 135 21.78 -9.27 16.12
C ASP A 135 23.23 -8.94 15.71
N GLU A 136 23.53 -7.64 15.55
CA GLU A 136 24.85 -7.12 15.14
C GLU A 136 25.33 -7.57 13.74
N LYS A 137 24.49 -8.25 12.95
CA LYS A 137 24.79 -8.68 11.59
C LYS A 137 24.03 -7.86 10.56
N PRO A 138 24.60 -7.57 9.38
CA PRO A 138 23.87 -6.91 8.30
C PRO A 138 22.59 -7.67 7.93
N LEU A 139 21.49 -6.94 7.73
CA LEU A 139 20.25 -7.52 7.22
C LEU A 139 20.48 -8.05 5.79
N THR A 140 19.96 -9.24 5.49
CA THR A 140 20.14 -9.92 4.21
C THR A 140 18.82 -10.13 3.47
N ASN A 141 18.90 -10.33 2.16
CA ASN A 141 17.77 -10.78 1.35
C ASN A 141 17.60 -12.31 1.42
N SER A 142 16.61 -12.84 0.71
CA SER A 142 16.33 -14.29 0.64
C SER A 142 17.47 -15.15 0.09
N SER A 143 18.45 -14.55 -0.59
CA SER A 143 19.67 -15.21 -1.08
C SER A 143 20.85 -15.07 -0.11
N PHE A 144 20.61 -14.62 1.13
CA PHE A 144 21.62 -14.31 2.15
C PHE A 144 22.63 -13.22 1.77
N ALA A 145 22.36 -12.44 0.72
CA ALA A 145 23.19 -11.29 0.37
C ALA A 145 22.81 -10.09 1.24
N PRO A 146 23.78 -9.31 1.77
CA PRO A 146 23.49 -8.09 2.51
C PRO A 146 22.68 -7.11 1.68
N LEU A 147 21.64 -6.52 2.27
CA LEU A 147 20.84 -5.48 1.62
C LEU A 147 21.58 -4.14 1.51
N GLY A 148 22.55 -3.90 2.39
CA GLY A 148 23.39 -2.70 2.37
C GLY A 148 22.64 -1.42 2.73
N ALA A 149 23.24 -0.29 2.35
CA ALA A 149 22.70 1.05 2.57
C ALA A 149 21.52 1.32 1.63
N GLN A 150 20.44 1.86 2.20
CA GLN A 150 19.18 2.13 1.51
C GLN A 150 18.86 3.63 1.57
N THR A 151 18.35 4.17 0.48
CA THR A 151 18.06 5.59 0.29
C THR A 151 16.56 5.83 0.18
N ALA A 152 16.12 7.08 0.36
CA ALA A 152 14.71 7.43 0.16
C ALA A 152 14.21 7.08 -1.26
N SER A 153 15.08 7.15 -2.28
CA SER A 153 14.78 6.80 -3.67
C SER A 153 14.42 5.34 -3.89
N ASP A 154 15.02 4.42 -3.11
CA ASP A 154 14.72 2.98 -3.20
C ASP A 154 13.27 2.66 -2.82
N TYR A 155 12.59 3.61 -2.18
CA TYR A 155 11.22 3.51 -1.66
C TYR A 155 10.28 4.58 -2.23
N VAL A 156 10.65 5.24 -3.35
CA VAL A 156 9.78 6.21 -4.02
C VAL A 156 8.54 5.52 -4.59
N ASP A 157 8.73 4.41 -5.30
CA ASP A 157 7.63 3.63 -5.88
C ASP A 157 6.66 3.11 -4.81
N ILE A 158 7.14 2.78 -3.61
CA ILE A 158 6.29 2.28 -2.53
C ILE A 158 5.30 3.35 -2.02
N ILE A 159 5.60 4.65 -2.21
CA ILE A 159 4.74 5.78 -1.80
C ILE A 159 4.03 6.44 -2.99
N GLU A 160 4.72 6.62 -4.12
CA GLU A 160 4.16 7.27 -5.32
C GLU A 160 3.31 6.30 -6.15
N SER A 161 3.70 5.02 -6.22
CA SER A 161 2.84 3.97 -6.78
C SER A 161 1.83 3.46 -5.75
N GLY A 162 2.06 3.73 -4.47
CA GLY A 162 1.21 3.34 -3.36
C GLY A 162 0.87 1.84 -3.34
N LEU A 163 1.15 1.20 -2.21
CA LEU A 163 0.14 0.25 -1.71
C LEU A 163 -1.22 0.94 -1.36
N SER A 164 -1.37 2.22 -1.70
CA SER A 164 -2.61 2.92 -2.03
C SER A 164 -2.55 3.47 -3.47
N SER A 165 -2.67 2.60 -4.47
CA SER A 165 -3.03 3.02 -5.82
C SER A 165 -4.55 2.99 -5.94
N GLN A 166 -5.16 4.03 -5.40
CA GLN A 166 -6.59 4.28 -5.55
C GLN A 166 -6.83 4.73 -6.99
N LYS A 167 -7.20 3.79 -7.86
CA LYS A 167 -7.67 4.09 -9.20
C LYS A 167 -9.12 4.51 -9.10
N LYS A 168 -9.42 5.69 -9.66
CA LYS A 168 -10.79 6.11 -9.89
C LYS A 168 -11.24 5.53 -11.21
N THR A 169 -12.32 4.78 -11.18
CA THR A 169 -12.98 4.32 -12.40
C THR A 169 -14.48 4.34 -12.20
N THR A 170 -15.20 4.18 -13.30
CA THR A 170 -16.63 3.97 -13.29
C THR A 170 -16.88 2.50 -13.54
N LEU A 171 -17.50 1.82 -12.58
CA LEU A 171 -17.95 0.43 -12.75
C LEU A 171 -19.43 0.41 -13.08
N THR A 172 -19.80 -0.56 -13.92
CA THR A 172 -21.17 -1.00 -14.06
C THR A 172 -21.33 -2.34 -13.36
N LEU A 173 -22.19 -2.40 -12.36
CA LEU A 173 -22.57 -3.63 -11.66
C LEU A 173 -24.03 -3.97 -11.93
N TYR A 174 -24.34 -5.27 -11.92
CA TYR A 174 -25.69 -5.79 -12.09
C TYR A 174 -26.17 -6.43 -10.79
N TYR A 175 -27.20 -5.85 -10.18
CA TYR A 175 -27.83 -6.35 -8.95
C TYR A 175 -29.26 -6.82 -9.25
N ALA A 176 -29.88 -7.56 -8.33
CA ALA A 176 -31.29 -7.92 -8.46
C ALA A 176 -32.18 -6.71 -8.13
N ASN A 177 -33.35 -6.64 -8.76
CA ASN A 177 -34.42 -5.72 -8.35
C ASN A 177 -35.13 -6.20 -7.08
N GLU A 178 -36.04 -5.38 -6.54
CA GLU A 178 -36.84 -5.69 -5.34
C GLU A 178 -37.61 -7.02 -5.42
N LYS A 179 -38.05 -7.40 -6.61
CA LYS A 179 -38.80 -8.64 -6.82
C LYS A 179 -37.90 -9.87 -6.90
N GLY A 180 -36.59 -9.70 -7.08
CA GLY A 180 -35.66 -10.80 -7.32
C GLY A 180 -35.92 -11.54 -8.63
N ASP A 181 -36.50 -10.86 -9.64
CA ASP A 181 -36.89 -11.44 -10.93
C ASP A 181 -36.19 -10.80 -12.14
N ALA A 182 -35.44 -9.71 -11.93
CA ALA A 182 -34.65 -9.08 -12.98
C ALA A 182 -33.37 -8.42 -12.45
N LEU A 183 -32.35 -8.29 -13.31
CA LEU A 183 -31.13 -7.54 -13.07
C LEU A 183 -31.33 -6.07 -13.44
N VAL A 184 -30.87 -5.21 -12.55
CA VAL A 184 -30.83 -3.77 -12.72
C VAL A 184 -29.38 -3.29 -12.78
N LYS A 185 -29.11 -2.43 -13.76
CA LYS A 185 -27.79 -1.86 -14.00
C LYS A 185 -27.52 -0.70 -13.03
N LYS A 186 -26.44 -0.79 -12.26
CA LYS A 186 -25.95 0.28 -11.40
C LYS A 186 -24.60 0.78 -11.88
N ILE A 187 -24.52 2.07 -12.21
CA ILE A 187 -23.27 2.76 -12.53
C ILE A 187 -22.77 3.43 -11.24
N GLN A 188 -21.52 3.18 -10.89
CA GLN A 188 -20.91 3.75 -9.70
C GLN A 188 -19.49 4.24 -9.99
N ASN A 189 -19.19 5.43 -9.50
CA ASN A 189 -17.81 5.91 -9.45
C ASN A 189 -17.16 5.27 -8.25
N VAL A 190 -16.18 4.42 -8.52
CA VAL A 190 -15.48 3.69 -7.48
C VAL A 190 -14.05 4.16 -7.39
N VAL A 191 -13.58 4.12 -6.15
CA VAL A 191 -12.17 4.14 -5.85
C VAL A 191 -11.83 2.70 -5.50
N TYR A 192 -10.95 2.08 -6.29
CA TYR A 192 -10.50 0.72 -6.04
C TYR A 192 -8.97 0.67 -5.95
N GLU A 193 -8.46 -0.26 -5.17
CA GLU A 193 -7.03 -0.41 -4.96
C GLU A 193 -6.42 -1.23 -6.10
N SER A 194 -5.33 -0.76 -6.72
CA SER A 194 -4.68 -1.55 -7.78
C SER A 194 -3.82 -2.72 -7.28
N SER A 195 -3.86 -3.00 -5.98
CA SER A 195 -3.23 -4.18 -5.38
C SER A 195 -3.91 -5.48 -5.82
N TYR A 196 -5.16 -5.40 -6.30
CA TYR A 196 -5.88 -6.48 -6.96
C TYR A 196 -6.38 -6.05 -8.34
N SER A 197 -6.69 -7.04 -9.19
CA SER A 197 -7.20 -6.80 -10.53
C SER A 197 -8.61 -6.19 -10.48
N ILE A 198 -8.98 -5.41 -11.50
CA ILE A 198 -10.30 -4.74 -11.54
C ILE A 198 -11.46 -5.75 -11.59
N GLU A 199 -11.22 -6.93 -12.16
CA GLU A 199 -12.14 -8.06 -12.14
C GLU A 199 -12.40 -8.54 -10.71
N LYS A 200 -11.35 -8.59 -9.87
CA LYS A 200 -11.48 -8.97 -8.46
C LYS A 200 -12.29 -7.93 -7.68
N ASP A 201 -12.10 -6.64 -7.98
CA ASP A 201 -12.89 -5.55 -7.38
C ASP A 201 -14.38 -5.68 -7.73
N VAL A 202 -14.70 -5.93 -9.00
CA VAL A 202 -16.07 -6.15 -9.46
C VAL A 202 -16.75 -7.26 -8.65
N ILE A 203 -16.10 -8.41 -8.53
CA ILE A 203 -16.65 -9.55 -7.78
C ILE A 203 -16.79 -9.23 -6.28
N ASN A 204 -15.76 -8.64 -5.66
CA ASN A 204 -15.81 -8.27 -4.25
C ASN A 204 -16.95 -7.30 -3.95
N ARG A 205 -17.28 -6.38 -4.86
CA ARG A 205 -18.42 -5.46 -4.69
C ARG A 205 -19.77 -6.15 -4.87
N LEU A 206 -19.87 -7.14 -5.74
CA LEU A 206 -21.07 -7.98 -5.82
C LEU A 206 -21.24 -8.81 -4.52
N ILE A 207 -20.13 -9.30 -3.95
CA ILE A 207 -20.10 -9.99 -2.64
C ILE A 207 -20.33 -9.01 -1.47
N GLN A 208 -19.95 -7.74 -1.58
CA GLN A 208 -20.29 -6.73 -0.58
C GLN A 208 -21.80 -6.40 -0.62
N GLY A 209 -22.40 -6.52 -1.80
CA GLY A 209 -23.79 -6.17 -2.05
C GLY A 209 -23.97 -4.66 -2.26
N PRO A 210 -25.19 -4.24 -2.66
CA PRO A 210 -25.51 -2.85 -2.87
C PRO A 210 -25.62 -2.05 -1.56
N PHE A 211 -25.42 -0.74 -1.63
CA PHE A 211 -25.57 0.17 -0.49
C PHE A 211 -26.97 0.81 -0.42
N GLU A 212 -27.69 0.88 -1.55
CA GLU A 212 -29.02 1.48 -1.61
C GLU A 212 -30.12 0.43 -1.54
N ASP A 213 -31.21 0.76 -0.83
CA ASP A 213 -32.36 -0.13 -0.57
C ASP A 213 -33.12 -0.58 -1.83
N GLU A 214 -32.90 0.08 -2.97
CA GLU A 214 -33.56 -0.23 -4.25
C GLU A 214 -32.89 -1.39 -5.03
N TYR A 215 -31.68 -1.79 -4.63
CA TYR A 215 -30.94 -2.89 -5.23
C TYR A 215 -30.80 -4.04 -4.24
N PHE A 216 -30.85 -5.26 -4.75
CA PHE A 216 -30.79 -6.47 -3.96
C PHE A 216 -29.58 -7.31 -4.36
N ARG A 217 -28.95 -7.89 -3.35
CA ARG A 217 -27.75 -8.69 -3.47
C ARG A 217 -27.99 -9.94 -4.34
N THR A 218 -26.99 -10.31 -5.13
CA THR A 218 -27.00 -11.48 -6.02
C THR A 218 -26.01 -12.57 -5.61
N LEU A 219 -25.04 -12.27 -4.73
CA LEU A 219 -24.04 -13.22 -4.23
C LEU A 219 -24.10 -13.36 -2.70
N PRO A 220 -23.79 -14.52 -2.11
CA PRO A 220 -23.71 -14.66 -0.64
C PRO A 220 -22.62 -13.77 -0.03
N ALA A 221 -22.81 -13.30 1.21
CA ALA A 221 -21.86 -12.39 1.88
C ALA A 221 -20.59 -13.10 2.36
N ASN A 222 -20.65 -14.42 2.54
CA ASN A 222 -19.54 -15.26 2.94
C ASN A 222 -18.77 -15.86 1.76
N LEU A 223 -19.23 -15.65 0.52
CA LEU A 223 -18.58 -16.18 -0.69
C LEU A 223 -17.12 -15.75 -0.79
N GLN A 224 -16.21 -16.67 -1.08
CA GLN A 224 -14.79 -16.36 -1.26
C GLN A 224 -14.32 -16.58 -2.69
N VAL A 225 -13.46 -15.66 -3.17
CA VAL A 225 -12.75 -15.80 -4.45
C VAL A 225 -11.41 -16.47 -4.20
N ILE A 226 -11.25 -17.72 -4.63
CA ILE A 226 -9.99 -18.47 -4.55
C ILE A 226 -8.96 -17.87 -5.52
N SER A 227 -9.36 -17.68 -6.78
CA SER A 227 -8.48 -17.09 -7.80
C SER A 227 -9.28 -16.39 -8.89
N ILE A 228 -8.64 -15.42 -9.54
CA ILE A 228 -9.20 -14.73 -10.70
C ILE A 228 -8.08 -14.34 -11.66
N SER A 229 -8.30 -14.55 -12.96
CA SER A 229 -7.32 -14.19 -13.99
C SER A 229 -8.02 -13.95 -15.33
N VAL A 230 -7.41 -13.14 -16.20
CA VAL A 230 -7.89 -12.92 -17.55
C VAL A 230 -6.88 -13.48 -18.55
N LYS A 231 -7.36 -14.32 -19.47
CA LYS A 231 -6.57 -14.86 -20.57
C LYS A 231 -7.44 -14.95 -21.82
N ASP A 232 -6.92 -14.49 -22.96
CA ASP A 232 -7.62 -14.53 -24.26
C ASP A 232 -9.03 -13.93 -24.22
N LYS A 233 -9.20 -12.82 -23.50
CA LYS A 233 -10.47 -12.11 -23.23
C LYS A 233 -11.52 -12.92 -22.45
N ILE A 234 -11.12 -14.02 -21.82
CA ILE A 234 -11.93 -14.81 -20.91
C ILE A 234 -11.48 -14.50 -19.48
N CYS A 235 -12.40 -14.05 -18.63
CA CYS A 235 -12.16 -13.93 -17.20
C CYS A 235 -12.49 -15.27 -16.53
N TYR A 236 -11.48 -15.91 -15.95
CA TYR A 236 -11.61 -17.14 -15.17
C TYR A 236 -11.75 -16.76 -13.71
N VAL A 237 -12.88 -17.09 -13.09
CA VAL A 237 -13.16 -16.82 -11.68
C VAL A 237 -13.40 -18.14 -10.97
N ASN A 238 -12.59 -18.42 -9.95
CA ASN A 238 -12.72 -19.60 -9.11
C ASN A 238 -13.20 -19.22 -7.71
N PHE A 239 -14.34 -19.76 -7.32
CA PHE A 239 -14.93 -19.57 -6.00
C PHE A 239 -14.72 -20.79 -5.10
N ASP A 240 -14.92 -20.61 -3.80
CA ASP A 240 -15.05 -21.73 -2.88
C ASP A 240 -16.43 -22.39 -2.98
N SER A 241 -16.56 -23.58 -2.39
CA SER A 241 -17.82 -24.36 -2.37
C SER A 241 -19.05 -23.62 -1.84
N SER A 242 -18.88 -22.52 -1.09
CA SER A 242 -19.99 -21.69 -0.61
C SER A 242 -20.84 -21.11 -1.75
N PHE A 243 -20.28 -20.97 -2.96
CA PHE A 243 -21.04 -20.60 -4.16
C PHE A 243 -22.22 -21.54 -4.43
N LEU A 244 -22.05 -22.83 -4.13
CA LEU A 244 -23.06 -23.87 -4.36
C LEU A 244 -23.96 -24.06 -3.15
N THR A 245 -23.40 -24.05 -1.93
CA THR A 245 -24.13 -24.42 -0.71
C THR A 245 -24.96 -23.29 -0.13
N ASP A 246 -24.50 -22.05 -0.28
CA ASP A 246 -25.07 -20.89 0.42
C ASP A 246 -25.73 -19.90 -0.55
N ALA A 247 -26.07 -20.38 -1.75
CA ALA A 247 -26.68 -19.57 -2.79
C ALA A 247 -28.02 -18.97 -2.34
N LEU A 248 -28.24 -17.70 -2.67
CA LEU A 248 -29.45 -16.94 -2.32
C LEU A 248 -30.70 -17.53 -2.98
N SER A 249 -31.86 -17.42 -2.32
CA SER A 249 -33.16 -17.90 -2.79
C SER A 249 -33.78 -17.01 -3.90
N ILE A 250 -32.99 -16.63 -4.90
CA ILE A 250 -33.41 -15.91 -6.13
C ILE A 250 -33.17 -16.82 -7.35
N ASP A 251 -33.56 -16.44 -8.57
CA ASP A 251 -33.28 -17.23 -9.79
C ASP A 251 -31.75 -17.41 -9.99
N GLY A 252 -31.33 -18.63 -10.34
CA GLY A 252 -29.92 -18.94 -10.61
C GLY A 252 -29.32 -18.12 -11.76
N ASN A 253 -30.14 -17.75 -12.74
CA ASN A 253 -29.73 -16.90 -13.86
C ASN A 253 -29.34 -15.50 -13.37
N LEU A 254 -30.05 -14.95 -12.37
CA LEU A 254 -29.69 -13.64 -11.80
C LEU A 254 -28.34 -13.70 -11.08
N ILE A 255 -28.04 -14.79 -10.37
CA ILE A 255 -26.74 -14.99 -9.71
C ILE A 255 -25.62 -15.05 -10.76
N VAL A 256 -25.77 -15.93 -11.76
CA VAL A 256 -24.76 -16.16 -12.79
C VAL A 256 -24.56 -14.92 -13.66
N TYR A 257 -25.64 -14.34 -14.19
CA TYR A 257 -25.54 -13.19 -15.09
C TYR A 257 -25.27 -11.88 -14.37
N SER A 258 -25.47 -11.78 -13.05
CA SER A 258 -24.90 -10.67 -12.26
C SER A 258 -23.38 -10.65 -12.36
N ILE A 259 -22.71 -11.81 -12.23
CA ILE A 259 -21.27 -11.95 -12.40
C ILE A 259 -20.86 -11.70 -13.86
N VAL A 260 -21.48 -12.43 -14.79
CA VAL A 260 -21.10 -12.40 -16.21
C VAL A 260 -21.30 -11.00 -16.81
N ASN A 261 -22.45 -10.37 -16.58
CA ASN A 261 -22.75 -9.05 -17.13
C ASN A 261 -21.87 -7.96 -16.49
N SER A 262 -21.55 -8.04 -15.20
CA SER A 262 -20.68 -7.04 -14.55
C SER A 262 -19.22 -7.14 -15.03
N LEU A 263 -18.68 -8.36 -15.16
CA LEU A 263 -17.31 -8.54 -15.64
C LEU A 263 -17.16 -8.21 -17.13
N THR A 264 -18.16 -8.50 -17.95
CA THR A 264 -18.14 -8.18 -19.40
C THR A 264 -18.38 -6.71 -19.72
N GLU A 265 -18.59 -5.84 -18.71
CA GLU A 265 -18.50 -4.38 -18.88
C GLU A 265 -17.04 -3.89 -18.86
N LEU A 266 -16.09 -4.73 -18.45
CA LEU A 266 -14.66 -4.42 -18.50
C LEU A 266 -14.13 -4.58 -19.93
N PRO A 267 -13.29 -3.65 -20.43
CA PRO A 267 -12.90 -3.60 -21.85
C PRO A 267 -12.15 -4.84 -22.34
N ASP A 268 -11.44 -5.53 -21.46
CA ASP A 268 -10.62 -6.70 -21.79
C ASP A 268 -11.34 -8.05 -21.57
N VAL A 269 -12.62 -8.03 -21.20
CA VAL A 269 -13.41 -9.25 -20.89
C VAL A 269 -14.61 -9.39 -21.81
N GLN A 270 -14.64 -10.48 -22.58
CA GLN A 270 -15.77 -10.82 -23.46
C GLN A 270 -16.59 -11.99 -22.94
N ARG A 271 -15.95 -12.92 -22.20
CA ARG A 271 -16.57 -14.12 -21.66
C ARG A 271 -16.09 -14.37 -20.23
N VAL A 272 -16.88 -15.09 -19.45
CA VAL A 272 -16.54 -15.46 -18.07
C VAL A 272 -16.66 -16.96 -17.87
N GLN A 273 -15.59 -17.58 -17.41
CA GLN A 273 -15.58 -18.97 -16.96
C GLN A 273 -15.68 -18.99 -15.43
N ILE A 274 -16.79 -19.53 -14.90
CA ILE A 274 -16.99 -19.72 -13.47
C ILE A 274 -16.49 -21.12 -13.09
N MET A 275 -15.77 -21.21 -11.97
CA MET A 275 -15.24 -22.45 -11.40
C MET A 275 -15.54 -22.47 -9.90
N VAL A 276 -15.69 -23.66 -9.33
CA VAL A 276 -15.83 -23.86 -7.88
C VAL A 276 -14.82 -24.91 -7.45
N ASP A 277 -13.96 -24.57 -6.48
CA ASP A 277 -12.85 -25.40 -6.00
C ASP A 277 -11.97 -25.97 -7.14
N GLY A 278 -11.85 -25.20 -8.23
CA GLY A 278 -11.07 -25.57 -9.41
C GLY A 278 -11.80 -26.41 -10.46
N ASP A 279 -13.07 -26.80 -10.23
CA ASP A 279 -13.88 -27.52 -11.21
C ASP A 279 -14.86 -26.58 -11.94
N SER A 280 -15.01 -26.79 -13.25
CA SER A 280 -15.98 -26.09 -14.11
C SER A 280 -17.08 -27.01 -14.62
N ASN A 281 -16.94 -28.34 -14.52
CA ASN A 281 -17.94 -29.31 -14.96
C ASN A 281 -19.10 -29.43 -13.97
N ILE A 282 -19.66 -28.28 -13.62
CA ILE A 282 -20.69 -28.11 -12.61
C ILE A 282 -21.96 -27.62 -13.29
N VAL A 283 -23.09 -28.17 -12.85
CA VAL A 283 -24.40 -27.61 -13.14
C VAL A 283 -24.85 -26.87 -11.89
N PHE A 284 -24.85 -25.54 -11.96
CA PHE A 284 -25.39 -24.69 -10.90
C PHE A 284 -26.89 -24.51 -11.14
N ARG A 285 -27.69 -25.22 -10.35
CA ARG A 285 -29.14 -25.32 -10.53
C ARG A 285 -29.46 -25.92 -11.91
N ASP A 286 -29.87 -25.10 -12.88
CA ASP A 286 -30.17 -25.54 -14.25
C ASP A 286 -29.18 -24.96 -15.28
N ILE A 287 -28.09 -24.35 -14.81
CA ILE A 287 -27.11 -23.63 -15.63
C ILE A 287 -25.81 -24.41 -15.68
N SER A 288 -25.36 -24.77 -16.88
CA SER A 288 -24.05 -25.39 -17.07
C SER A 288 -22.94 -24.35 -16.96
N LEU A 289 -21.97 -24.61 -16.09
CA LEU A 289 -20.74 -23.81 -15.96
C LEU A 289 -19.56 -24.43 -16.71
N SER A 290 -19.78 -25.52 -17.47
CA SER A 290 -18.73 -26.29 -18.16
C SER A 290 -18.02 -25.54 -19.30
N SER A 291 -18.51 -24.36 -19.67
CA SER A 291 -17.93 -23.54 -20.73
C SER A 291 -18.07 -22.05 -20.40
N PRO A 292 -17.21 -21.18 -20.98
CA PRO A 292 -17.29 -19.75 -20.73
C PRO A 292 -18.62 -19.17 -21.19
N LEU A 293 -19.22 -18.35 -20.35
CA LEU A 293 -20.51 -17.70 -20.57
C LEU A 293 -20.31 -16.30 -21.18
N GLU A 294 -21.23 -15.92 -22.06
CA GLU A 294 -21.32 -14.59 -22.68
C GLU A 294 -22.37 -13.73 -21.99
N ARG A 295 -22.26 -12.42 -22.17
CA ARG A 295 -23.22 -11.44 -21.67
C ARG A 295 -24.65 -11.79 -22.12
N ASN A 296 -25.61 -11.71 -21.20
CA ASN A 296 -27.03 -11.92 -21.50
C ASN A 296 -27.88 -10.95 -20.70
N LEU A 297 -28.58 -10.05 -21.39
CA LEU A 297 -29.39 -8.97 -20.81
C LEU A 297 -30.90 -9.30 -20.76
N ASN A 298 -31.28 -10.56 -21.01
CA ASN A 298 -32.67 -11.00 -20.89
C ASN A 298 -33.10 -11.27 -19.44
N TYR A 299 -32.15 -11.20 -18.51
CA TYR A 299 -32.32 -11.42 -17.08
C TYR A 299 -32.09 -10.13 -16.32
#